data_AF-A0A9Y4MVC4-F1
#
_entry.id   AF-A0A9Y4MVC4-F1
#
_cell.length_a   1.000
_cell.length_b   1.000
_cell.length_c   1.000
_cell.angle_alpha   90.00
_cell.angle_beta   90.00
_cell.angle_gamma   90.00
#
_symmetry.space_group_name_H-M   'P 1'
#
loop_
_entity.id
_entity.type
_entity.pdbx_description
1 polymer ?
#
loop_
_entity_poly.entity_id
_entity_poly.type
_entity_poly.pdbx_seq_one_letter_code
_entity_poly.pdbx_strand_id
1 'polypeptide(L)'
;MTTRSEREKAQKLNEQHQAILSKLLREEDNKYCADCEAKGPRWASWNLGVFMCIRCAGIHRNLGVHISRVKSVNLDQWTPEQIQSMVDMGNTRARKLYEAHLPESFRRPQTDQAVEVFIRDKYERKKYYDKEAAATAPQKSSEAAPPSSSPSSQADRNRQEKEREKKKEEKKKEKDADKGDRHNNTKAECRASPKKGTEAAVDLLGLGKA
;
A
#
# COMPACT_ATOMS: atom_id res chain seq x y z
N MET A 1 -16.74 13.01 19.87
CA MET A 1 -15.48 13.69 19.50
C MET A 1 -14.47 13.46 20.62
N THR A 2 -13.19 13.24 20.33
CA THR A 2 -12.16 13.15 21.39
C THR A 2 -12.00 14.49 22.10
N THR A 3 -11.97 14.44 23.43
CA THR A 3 -11.82 15.57 24.34
C THR A 3 -10.45 16.23 24.21
N ARG A 4 -10.32 17.44 24.76
CA ARG A 4 -9.03 18.14 24.84
C ARG A 4 -7.98 17.32 25.62
N SER A 5 -8.35 16.77 26.78
CA SER A 5 -7.45 16.00 27.64
C SER A 5 -6.93 14.72 26.97
N GLU A 6 -7.74 14.04 26.17
CA GLU A 6 -7.30 12.85 25.41
C GLU A 6 -6.27 13.20 24.33
N ARG A 7 -6.43 14.36 23.66
CA ARG A 7 -5.45 14.84 22.66
C ARG A 7 -4.13 15.22 23.31
N GLU A 8 -4.17 15.93 24.44
CA GLU A 8 -2.97 16.31 25.21
C GLU A 8 -2.21 15.06 25.73
N LYS A 9 -2.94 14.03 26.19
CA LYS A 9 -2.35 12.72 26.57
C LYS A 9 -1.73 11.99 25.37
N ALA A 10 -2.42 11.94 24.24
CA ALA A 10 -1.93 11.28 23.03
C ALA A 10 -0.67 11.96 22.46
N GLN A 11 -0.62 13.30 22.46
CA GLN A 11 0.58 14.06 22.08
C GLN A 11 1.76 13.71 22.99
N LYS A 12 1.58 13.79 24.32
CA LYS A 12 2.64 13.49 25.29
C LYS A 12 3.18 12.05 25.15
N LEU A 13 2.31 11.08 24.87
CA LEU A 13 2.71 9.69 24.61
C LEU A 13 3.55 9.58 23.32
N ASN A 14 3.15 10.27 22.25
CA ASN A 14 3.92 10.30 21.01
C ASN A 14 5.29 10.97 21.18
N GLU A 15 5.38 12.05 21.96
CA GLU A 15 6.65 12.71 22.32
C GLU A 15 7.57 11.75 23.12
N GLN A 16 7.02 10.98 24.06
CA GLN A 16 7.75 9.93 24.78
C GLN A 16 8.26 8.83 23.84
N HIS A 17 7.42 8.36 22.91
CA HIS A 17 7.82 7.35 21.90
C HIS A 17 8.95 7.86 20.99
N GLN A 18 8.86 9.11 20.52
CA GLN A 18 9.92 9.76 19.73
C GLN A 18 11.22 9.92 20.51
N ALA A 19 11.16 10.25 21.80
CA ALA A 19 12.34 10.33 22.67
C ALA A 19 13.03 8.96 22.87
N ILE A 20 12.26 7.87 22.99
CA ILE A 20 12.80 6.50 23.10
C ILE A 20 13.47 6.09 21.78
N LEU A 21 12.81 6.27 20.63
CA LEU A 21 13.41 5.95 19.32
C LEU A 21 14.68 6.78 19.06
N SER A 22 14.69 8.04 19.49
CA SER A 22 15.87 8.93 19.43
C SER A 22 16.97 8.59 20.45
N LYS A 23 16.67 7.79 21.48
CA LYS A 23 17.68 7.14 22.34
C LYS A 23 18.28 5.93 21.63
N LEU A 24 17.44 5.02 21.13
CA LEU A 24 17.89 3.81 20.43
C LEU A 24 18.80 4.15 19.23
N LEU A 25 18.44 5.12 18.39
CA LEU A 25 19.25 5.57 17.25
C LEU A 25 20.63 6.17 17.60
N ARG A 26 20.96 6.38 18.88
CA ARG A 26 22.30 6.80 19.34
C ARG A 26 23.22 5.62 19.68
N GLU A 27 22.70 4.42 19.82
CA GLU A 27 23.48 3.19 20.03
C GLU A 27 24.24 2.82 18.74
N GLU A 28 25.50 2.37 18.85
CA GLU A 28 26.42 2.26 17.70
C GLU A 28 25.86 1.43 16.52
N ASP A 29 25.26 0.27 16.79
CA ASP A 29 24.66 -0.58 15.75
C ASP A 29 23.41 0.02 15.10
N ASN A 30 22.69 0.89 15.82
CA ASN A 30 21.48 1.55 15.31
C ASN A 30 21.82 2.81 14.50
N LYS A 31 23.07 3.29 14.51
CA LYS A 31 23.54 4.38 13.62
C LYS A 31 23.67 3.96 12.15
N TYR A 32 23.63 2.66 11.87
CA TYR A 32 23.79 2.07 10.55
C TYR A 32 22.58 1.22 10.18
N CYS A 33 22.23 1.16 8.90
CA CYS A 33 21.16 0.33 8.39
C CYS A 33 21.40 -1.16 8.69
N ALA A 34 20.34 -1.86 9.11
CA ALA A 34 20.35 -3.31 9.34
C ALA A 34 20.62 -4.16 8.09
N ASP A 35 20.65 -3.59 6.89
CA ASP A 35 20.66 -4.39 5.64
C ASP A 35 22.01 -4.57 4.90
N CYS A 36 22.66 -3.78 4.03
CA CYS A 36 22.69 -2.40 3.53
C CYS A 36 23.59 -1.34 4.22
N GLU A 37 23.87 -1.38 5.52
CA GLU A 37 24.94 -0.57 6.20
C GLU A 37 24.91 0.99 6.08
N ALA A 38 24.01 1.59 5.30
CA ALA A 38 23.93 3.03 5.12
C ALA A 38 23.72 3.78 6.46
N LYS A 39 24.49 4.84 6.68
CA LYS A 39 24.45 5.67 7.90
C LYS A 39 23.08 6.35 8.07
N GLY A 40 22.66 6.52 9.33
CA GLY A 40 21.46 7.26 9.71
C GLY A 40 20.15 6.61 9.22
N PRO A 41 19.81 5.37 9.66
CA PRO A 41 18.51 4.80 9.38
C PRO A 41 17.37 5.67 9.96
N ARG A 42 16.30 5.85 9.18
CA ARG A 42 15.11 6.66 9.53
C ARG A 42 13.80 5.88 9.41
N TRP A 43 13.91 4.59 9.13
CA TRP A 43 12.84 3.62 9.03
C TRP A 43 13.16 2.43 9.94
N ALA A 44 12.16 1.64 10.31
CA ALA A 44 12.32 0.44 11.09
C ALA A 44 11.28 -0.61 10.69
N SER A 45 11.58 -1.89 10.93
CA SER A 45 10.59 -2.97 10.87
C SER A 45 10.31 -3.43 12.30
N TRP A 46 9.14 -3.06 12.83
CA TRP A 46 8.89 -3.12 14.27
C TRP A 46 8.64 -4.54 14.80
N ASN A 47 8.20 -5.48 13.95
CA ASN A 47 8.05 -6.90 14.32
C ASN A 47 9.38 -7.67 14.20
N LEU A 48 10.34 -7.15 13.45
CA LEU A 48 11.71 -7.70 13.34
C LEU A 48 12.68 -7.00 14.31
N GLY A 49 12.32 -5.81 14.81
CA GLY A 49 13.07 -5.05 15.80
C GLY A 49 14.31 -4.31 15.26
N VAL A 50 14.33 -3.99 13.95
CA VAL A 50 15.52 -3.46 13.24
C VAL A 50 15.32 -2.06 12.66
N PHE A 51 16.38 -1.25 12.68
CA PHE A 51 16.47 0.07 12.05
C PHE A 51 17.14 0.00 10.67
N MET A 52 16.51 0.60 9.67
CA MET A 52 16.88 0.52 8.24
C MET A 52 16.81 1.87 7.50
N CYS A 53 17.48 1.95 6.35
CA CYS A 53 17.40 3.09 5.44
C CYS A 53 16.14 3.02 4.56
N ILE A 54 15.79 4.13 3.90
CA ILE A 54 14.58 4.23 3.07
C ILE A 54 14.56 3.21 1.90
N ARG A 55 15.72 2.91 1.31
CA ARG A 55 15.86 1.88 0.25
C ARG A 55 15.43 0.50 0.74
N CYS A 56 15.94 0.08 1.89
CA CYS A 56 15.64 -1.24 2.44
C CYS A 56 14.24 -1.31 3.04
N ALA A 57 13.74 -0.20 3.58
CA ALA A 57 12.32 -0.05 3.90
C ALA A 57 11.41 -0.22 2.67
N GLY A 58 11.88 0.08 1.45
CA GLY A 58 11.21 -0.29 0.20
C GLY A 58 11.16 -1.82 0.03
N ILE A 59 12.32 -2.47 0.01
CA ILE A 59 12.44 -3.93 -0.15
C ILE A 59 11.67 -4.71 0.92
N HIS A 60 11.71 -4.27 2.18
CA HIS A 60 10.98 -4.88 3.30
C HIS A 60 9.46 -4.78 3.16
N ARG A 61 8.91 -3.90 2.33
CA ARG A 61 7.47 -3.91 1.96
C ARG A 61 7.16 -5.03 0.97
N ASN A 62 8.09 -5.32 0.05
CA ASN A 62 7.95 -6.40 -0.95
C ASN A 62 8.03 -7.81 -0.34
N LEU A 63 8.44 -7.95 0.93
CA LEU A 63 8.32 -9.19 1.71
C LEU A 63 6.90 -9.43 2.25
N GLY A 64 6.07 -8.39 2.33
CA GLY A 64 4.73 -8.45 2.91
C GLY A 64 4.68 -8.43 4.44
N VAL A 65 3.52 -8.03 4.96
CA VAL A 65 3.27 -7.75 6.39
C VAL A 65 3.28 -8.96 7.34
N HIS A 66 3.42 -10.16 6.78
CA HIS A 66 3.60 -11.41 7.52
C HIS A 66 5.08 -11.66 7.88
N ILE A 67 6.02 -11.11 7.11
CA ILE A 67 7.46 -11.14 7.40
C ILE A 67 7.90 -9.82 8.04
N SER A 68 7.49 -8.68 7.50
CA SER A 68 8.04 -7.38 7.87
C SER A 68 7.00 -6.25 7.86
N ARG A 69 6.92 -5.51 8.97
CA ARG A 69 5.97 -4.42 9.21
C ARG A 69 6.73 -3.11 9.38
N VAL A 70 6.90 -2.42 8.24
CA VAL A 70 7.75 -1.22 8.12
C VAL A 70 7.02 0.04 8.62
N LYS A 71 7.72 0.89 9.38
CA LYS A 71 7.32 2.25 9.76
C LYS A 71 8.48 3.24 9.64
N SER A 72 8.17 4.50 9.41
CA SER A 72 9.09 5.62 9.61
C SER A 72 9.31 5.83 11.11
N VAL A 73 10.53 6.15 11.50
CA VAL A 73 10.85 6.47 12.90
C VAL A 73 10.15 7.76 13.34
N ASN A 74 10.00 8.75 12.44
CA ASN A 74 9.55 10.11 12.78
C ASN A 74 8.24 10.55 12.12
N LEU A 75 7.77 9.88 11.06
CA LEU A 75 6.55 10.27 10.33
C LEU A 75 5.32 9.43 10.68
N ASP A 76 5.51 8.21 11.19
CA ASP A 76 4.43 7.32 11.61
C ASP A 76 4.14 7.45 13.11
N GLN A 77 2.89 7.21 13.50
CA GLN A 77 2.52 7.02 14.91
C GLN A 77 2.94 5.62 15.39
N TRP A 78 3.44 5.52 16.61
CA TRP A 78 3.90 4.27 17.22
C TRP A 78 3.04 3.91 18.45
N THR A 79 2.74 2.62 18.63
CA THR A 79 2.09 2.11 19.86
C THR A 79 3.14 1.64 20.88
N PRO A 80 2.82 1.57 22.19
CA PRO A 80 3.79 1.19 23.22
C PRO A 80 4.45 -0.17 22.97
N GLU A 81 3.70 -1.14 22.43
CA GLU A 81 4.18 -2.50 22.13
C GLU A 81 5.19 -2.50 20.98
N GLN A 82 4.99 -1.61 19.99
CA GLN A 82 5.89 -1.43 18.86
C GLN A 82 7.20 -0.75 19.29
N ILE A 83 7.12 0.19 20.24
CA ILE A 83 8.30 0.78 20.89
C ILE A 83 9.04 -0.28 21.72
N GLN A 84 8.32 -1.07 22.52
CA GLN A 84 8.90 -2.12 23.35
C GLN A 84 9.65 -3.16 22.49
N SER A 85 9.07 -3.58 21.36
CA SER A 85 9.75 -4.48 20.39
C SER A 85 11.07 -3.91 19.83
N MET A 86 11.15 -2.60 19.61
CA MET A 86 12.40 -1.94 19.21
C MET A 86 13.44 -1.85 20.34
N VAL A 87 12.99 -1.78 21.61
CA VAL A 87 13.86 -1.81 22.82
C VAL A 87 14.34 -3.22 23.15
N ASP A 88 13.49 -4.23 22.91
CA ASP A 88 13.77 -5.64 23.20
C ASP A 88 14.67 -6.31 22.15
N MET A 89 14.88 -5.65 21.01
CA MET A 89 15.75 -6.12 19.92
C MET A 89 16.87 -5.12 19.60
N GLY A 90 16.61 -4.13 18.74
CA GLY A 90 17.64 -3.27 18.16
C GLY A 90 18.59 -4.03 17.21
N ASN A 91 19.41 -3.30 16.47
CA ASN A 91 20.31 -3.89 15.47
C ASN A 91 21.36 -4.82 16.10
N THR A 92 21.78 -4.57 17.35
CA THR A 92 22.74 -5.41 18.08
C THR A 92 22.22 -6.83 18.31
N ARG A 93 20.97 -6.98 18.78
CA ARG A 93 20.37 -8.31 19.03
C ARG A 93 19.91 -8.93 17.72
N ALA A 94 19.39 -8.12 16.78
CA ALA A 94 19.02 -8.59 15.46
C ALA A 94 20.22 -9.13 14.65
N ARG A 95 21.42 -8.54 14.75
CA ARG A 95 22.63 -9.14 14.15
C ARG A 95 22.91 -10.53 14.71
N LYS A 96 22.93 -10.65 16.05
CA LYS A 96 23.13 -11.92 16.76
C LYS A 96 22.07 -12.99 16.45
N LEU A 97 20.89 -12.60 15.96
CA LEU A 97 19.78 -13.50 15.67
C LEU A 97 19.64 -13.84 14.17
N TYR A 98 19.71 -12.84 13.29
CA TYR A 98 19.48 -12.99 11.85
C TYR A 98 20.76 -13.11 11.01
N GLU A 99 21.94 -12.84 11.60
CA GLU A 99 23.25 -12.91 10.94
C GLU A 99 24.24 -13.82 11.70
N ALA A 100 23.74 -14.66 12.62
CA ALA A 100 24.54 -15.54 13.47
C ALA A 100 25.44 -16.52 12.68
N HIS A 101 24.91 -17.05 11.59
CA HIS A 101 25.60 -17.98 10.68
C HIS A 101 26.04 -17.28 9.37
N LEU A 102 26.22 -15.96 9.40
CA LEU A 102 26.74 -15.20 8.26
C LEU A 102 28.28 -15.37 8.19
N PRO A 103 28.87 -15.74 7.04
CA PRO A 103 30.32 -15.94 6.96
C PRO A 103 31.11 -14.65 7.22
N GLU A 104 32.22 -14.74 7.97
CA GLU A 104 33.12 -13.61 8.24
C GLU A 104 33.67 -12.95 6.96
N SER A 105 33.79 -13.71 5.88
CA SER A 105 34.20 -13.21 4.55
C SER A 105 33.08 -12.48 3.77
N PHE A 106 31.86 -12.41 4.31
CA PHE A 106 30.71 -11.82 3.63
C PHE A 106 30.91 -10.30 3.41
N ARG A 107 30.83 -9.87 2.15
CA ARG A 107 30.84 -8.45 1.80
C ARG A 107 29.43 -7.97 1.53
N ARG A 108 29.05 -6.91 2.26
CA ARG A 108 27.68 -6.43 2.35
C ARG A 108 27.23 -5.77 1.04
N PRO A 109 26.13 -6.24 0.42
CA PRO A 109 25.74 -5.80 -0.92
C PRO A 109 25.38 -4.31 -0.94
N GLN A 110 25.75 -3.64 -2.04
CA GLN A 110 25.52 -2.21 -2.25
C GLN A 110 24.54 -1.92 -3.39
N THR A 111 24.39 -2.83 -4.35
CA THR A 111 23.41 -2.74 -5.44
C THR A 111 22.05 -3.27 -4.99
N ASP A 112 20.98 -2.59 -5.38
CA ASP A 112 19.61 -2.84 -4.92
C ASP A 112 19.18 -4.30 -5.12
N GLN A 113 19.51 -4.90 -6.27
CA GLN A 113 19.19 -6.30 -6.57
C GLN A 113 19.88 -7.30 -5.61
N ALA A 114 21.14 -7.05 -5.24
CA ALA A 114 21.90 -7.91 -4.33
C ALA A 114 21.47 -7.69 -2.87
N VAL A 115 21.10 -6.45 -2.52
CA VAL A 115 20.48 -6.13 -1.22
C VAL A 115 19.13 -6.84 -1.08
N GLU A 116 18.32 -6.90 -2.14
CA GLU A 116 17.04 -7.62 -2.13
C GLU A 116 17.21 -9.13 -1.94
N VAL A 117 18.16 -9.75 -2.65
CA VAL A 117 18.49 -11.18 -2.47
C VAL A 117 18.94 -11.45 -1.03
N PHE A 118 19.81 -10.60 -0.47
CA PHE A 118 20.27 -10.73 0.92
C PHE A 118 19.14 -10.57 1.95
N ILE A 119 18.26 -9.57 1.78
CA ILE A 119 17.11 -9.35 2.67
C ILE A 119 16.16 -10.57 2.66
N ARG A 120 15.90 -11.18 1.49
CA ARG A 120 15.12 -12.44 1.43
C ARG A 120 15.85 -13.60 2.10
N ASP A 121 17.14 -13.80 1.81
CA ASP A 121 17.95 -14.84 2.48
C ASP A 121 17.93 -14.70 4.01
N LYS A 122 18.01 -13.45 4.51
CA LYS A 122 18.10 -13.12 5.94
C LYS A 122 16.77 -13.30 6.70
N TYR A 123 15.66 -12.75 6.21
CA TYR A 123 14.39 -12.71 6.97
C TYR A 123 13.30 -13.67 6.47
N GLU A 124 13.20 -13.89 5.15
CA GLU A 124 12.22 -14.80 4.53
C GLU A 124 12.70 -16.26 4.66
N ARG A 125 13.93 -16.54 4.23
CA ARG A 125 14.51 -17.90 4.21
C ARG A 125 15.24 -18.27 5.49
N LYS A 126 15.51 -17.28 6.36
CA LYS A 126 16.21 -17.44 7.65
C LYS A 126 17.56 -18.17 7.51
N LYS A 127 18.25 -17.96 6.38
CA LYS A 127 19.44 -18.70 5.96
C LYS A 127 20.63 -18.60 6.92
N TYR A 128 20.76 -17.48 7.62
CA TYR A 128 21.83 -17.19 8.58
C TYR A 128 21.33 -17.13 10.04
N TYR A 129 20.08 -17.56 10.29
CA TYR A 129 19.36 -17.37 11.55
C TYR A 129 19.80 -18.36 12.63
N ASP A 130 19.83 -17.91 13.89
CA ASP A 130 19.99 -18.78 15.05
C ASP A 130 18.63 -19.19 15.64
N LYS A 131 18.37 -20.50 15.68
CA LYS A 131 17.14 -21.08 16.24
C LYS A 131 17.20 -21.21 17.77
N GLU A 132 18.38 -21.41 18.35
CA GLU A 132 18.57 -21.63 19.78
C GLU A 132 18.48 -20.30 20.54
N ALA A 133 19.06 -19.23 19.98
CA ALA A 133 18.84 -17.87 20.47
C ALA A 133 17.35 -17.46 20.40
N ALA A 134 16.61 -17.91 19.38
CA ALA A 134 15.18 -17.65 19.26
C ALA A 134 14.33 -18.42 20.30
N ALA A 135 14.71 -19.65 20.63
CA ALA A 135 14.06 -20.48 21.65
C ALA A 135 14.32 -19.98 23.09
N THR A 136 15.50 -19.38 23.32
CA THR A 136 15.90 -18.85 24.64
C THR A 136 15.26 -17.49 24.95
N ALA A 137 14.75 -16.77 23.94
CA ALA A 137 14.00 -15.52 24.14
C ALA A 137 12.59 -15.80 24.68
N PRO A 138 12.06 -15.02 25.65
CA PRO A 138 10.75 -15.26 26.25
C PRO A 138 9.61 -14.99 25.24
N GLN A 139 9.14 -16.07 24.60
CA GLN A 139 8.07 -16.07 23.61
C GLN A 139 6.72 -15.64 24.22
N LYS A 140 6.42 -14.33 24.21
CA LYS A 140 5.05 -13.84 24.45
C LYS A 140 4.18 -14.15 23.23
N SER A 141 3.56 -15.32 23.24
CA SER A 141 2.63 -15.77 22.21
C SER A 141 1.43 -14.83 22.05
N SER A 142 1.28 -14.23 20.88
CA SER A 142 0.07 -13.48 20.48
C SER A 142 -0.40 -13.87 19.06
N GLU A 143 -0.40 -15.17 18.77
CA GLU A 143 -0.93 -15.74 17.53
C GLU A 143 -2.42 -16.07 17.72
N ALA A 144 -3.27 -15.08 17.51
CA ALA A 144 -4.74 -15.21 17.58
C ALA A 144 -5.41 -14.28 16.56
N ALA A 145 -5.17 -14.53 15.27
CA ALA A 145 -5.82 -13.81 14.18
C ALA A 145 -7.24 -14.39 13.93
N PRO A 146 -8.33 -13.63 14.14
CA PRO A 146 -9.65 -14.04 13.68
C PRO A 146 -9.71 -13.94 12.13
N PRO A 147 -10.44 -14.84 11.44
CA PRO A 147 -10.59 -14.75 9.99
C PRO A 147 -11.37 -13.49 9.61
N SER A 148 -10.81 -12.71 8.67
CA SER A 148 -11.37 -11.42 8.24
C SER A 148 -12.52 -11.58 7.24
N SER A 149 -13.69 -12.03 7.70
CA SER A 149 -14.92 -12.09 6.91
C SER A 149 -15.83 -10.89 7.21
N SER A 150 -15.62 -9.76 6.52
CA SER A 150 -16.47 -8.56 6.62
C SER A 150 -17.59 -8.57 5.55
N PRO A 151 -18.86 -8.82 5.88
CA PRO A 151 -19.95 -8.86 4.91
C PRO A 151 -20.42 -7.44 4.56
N SER A 152 -19.75 -6.77 3.62
CA SER A 152 -20.09 -5.39 3.22
C SER A 152 -19.80 -5.14 1.73
N SER A 153 -20.59 -5.76 0.86
CA SER A 153 -20.57 -5.51 -0.61
C SER A 153 -21.85 -5.93 -1.38
N GLN A 154 -22.82 -6.58 -0.73
CA GLN A 154 -24.01 -7.13 -1.41
C GLN A 154 -25.25 -6.21 -1.36
N ALA A 155 -25.38 -5.36 -0.33
CA ALA A 155 -26.53 -4.47 -0.17
C ALA A 155 -26.57 -3.38 -1.26
N ASP A 156 -25.46 -2.67 -1.48
CA ASP A 156 -25.38 -1.55 -2.42
C ASP A 156 -25.56 -1.97 -3.89
N ARG A 157 -25.07 -3.15 -4.26
CA ARG A 157 -25.24 -3.71 -5.62
C ARG A 157 -26.72 -3.94 -5.93
N ASN A 158 -27.44 -4.64 -5.05
CA ASN A 158 -28.86 -4.95 -5.20
C ASN A 158 -29.74 -3.67 -5.20
N ARG A 159 -29.30 -2.60 -4.52
CA ARG A 159 -29.97 -1.29 -4.54
C ARG A 159 -29.85 -0.59 -5.90
N GLN A 160 -28.64 -0.52 -6.48
CA GLN A 160 -28.42 0.13 -7.78
C GLN A 160 -29.11 -0.60 -8.94
N GLU A 161 -29.28 -1.92 -8.83
CA GLU A 161 -29.96 -2.72 -9.85
C GLU A 161 -31.47 -2.42 -9.88
N LYS A 162 -32.15 -2.44 -8.72
CA LYS A 162 -33.58 -2.09 -8.61
C LYS A 162 -33.91 -0.65 -9.04
N GLU A 163 -33.04 0.32 -8.74
CA GLU A 163 -33.24 1.71 -9.18
C GLU A 163 -33.12 1.86 -10.71
N ARG A 164 -32.31 1.02 -11.38
CA ARG A 164 -32.20 1.00 -12.85
C ARG A 164 -33.42 0.38 -13.53
N GLU A 165 -33.98 -0.69 -12.97
CA GLU A 165 -35.18 -1.32 -13.53
C GLU A 165 -36.42 -0.42 -13.41
N LYS A 166 -36.68 0.15 -12.24
CA LYS A 166 -37.84 1.01 -12.02
C LYS A 166 -37.87 2.20 -12.99
N LYS A 167 -36.71 2.85 -13.18
CA LYS A 167 -36.55 4.00 -14.10
C LYS A 167 -36.68 3.61 -15.59
N LYS A 168 -36.56 2.33 -15.92
CA LYS A 168 -36.78 1.77 -17.27
C LYS A 168 -38.26 1.45 -17.51
N GLU A 169 -39.01 1.11 -16.47
CA GLU A 169 -40.46 0.86 -16.54
C GLU A 169 -41.28 2.17 -16.56
N GLU A 170 -40.94 3.14 -15.71
CA GLU A 170 -41.57 4.47 -15.69
C GLU A 170 -41.48 5.15 -17.08
N LYS A 171 -40.28 5.16 -17.67
CA LYS A 171 -40.03 5.69 -19.03
C LYS A 171 -40.70 4.88 -20.17
N LYS A 172 -41.23 3.69 -19.88
CA LYS A 172 -42.06 2.94 -20.85
C LYS A 172 -43.52 3.40 -20.78
N LYS A 173 -44.05 3.67 -19.59
CA LYS A 173 -45.46 4.12 -19.40
C LYS A 173 -45.73 5.51 -19.97
N GLU A 174 -44.79 6.45 -19.86
CA GLU A 174 -44.92 7.76 -20.52
C GLU A 174 -45.04 7.68 -22.04
N LYS A 175 -44.47 6.65 -22.68
CA LYS A 175 -44.38 6.55 -24.15
C LYS A 175 -45.54 5.82 -24.82
N ASP A 176 -46.41 5.18 -24.04
CA ASP A 176 -47.66 4.56 -24.52
C ASP A 176 -48.87 5.51 -24.39
N ALA A 177 -48.82 6.50 -23.50
CA ALA A 177 -49.91 7.45 -23.25
C ALA A 177 -50.11 8.52 -24.33
N ASP A 178 -49.05 8.85 -25.09
CA ASP A 178 -49.02 9.93 -26.09
C ASP A 178 -49.68 9.55 -27.43
N LYS A 179 -50.07 8.28 -27.62
CA LYS A 179 -50.44 7.72 -28.94
C LYS A 179 -51.95 7.55 -29.16
N GLY A 180 -52.77 8.29 -28.39
CA GLY A 180 -54.19 7.98 -28.18
C GLY A 180 -55.22 9.10 -28.41
N ASP A 181 -54.86 10.26 -28.99
CA ASP A 181 -55.84 11.28 -29.42
C ASP A 181 -55.41 11.96 -30.75
N ARG A 182 -56.37 12.63 -31.40
CA ARG A 182 -56.23 13.54 -32.55
C ARG A 182 -55.85 12.95 -33.91
N HIS A 183 -56.73 12.08 -34.39
CA HIS A 183 -57.20 12.25 -35.76
C HIS A 183 -57.98 13.57 -35.91
N ASN A 184 -57.37 14.64 -36.46
CA ASN A 184 -58.03 15.52 -37.44
C ASN A 184 -57.11 16.63 -37.99
N ASN A 185 -57.22 16.92 -39.30
CA ASN A 185 -57.07 18.22 -40.00
C ASN A 185 -55.84 19.16 -39.71
N THR A 186 -55.23 19.89 -40.68
CA THR A 186 -55.64 20.21 -42.07
C THR A 186 -54.44 20.48 -43.00
N LYS A 187 -54.67 20.25 -44.30
CA LYS A 187 -53.92 20.55 -45.54
C LYS A 187 -53.25 21.96 -45.70
N ALA A 188 -51.96 21.99 -46.08
CA ALA A 188 -51.25 22.95 -46.98
C ALA A 188 -49.77 22.46 -47.16
N GLU A 189 -49.23 22.20 -48.35
CA GLU A 189 -48.50 23.13 -49.27
C GLU A 189 -47.38 23.97 -48.61
N CYS A 190 -46.11 24.03 -49.07
CA CYS A 190 -45.35 23.38 -50.18
C CYS A 190 -43.81 23.48 -49.84
N ARG A 191 -42.73 23.25 -50.63
CA ARG A 191 -42.43 23.01 -52.08
C ARG A 191 -40.98 22.43 -52.25
N ALA A 192 -40.63 21.92 -53.45
CA ALA A 192 -39.29 21.87 -54.10
C ALA A 192 -38.03 21.24 -53.41
N SER A 193 -37.81 19.91 -53.60
CA SER A 193 -36.79 19.26 -54.50
C SER A 193 -35.59 20.05 -55.11
N PRO A 194 -34.53 19.38 -55.66
CA PRO A 194 -33.94 18.03 -55.36
C PRO A 194 -32.40 17.81 -55.64
N LYS A 195 -31.80 16.72 -55.06
CA LYS A 195 -30.66 15.88 -55.61
C LYS A 195 -29.28 16.60 -55.79
N LYS A 196 -28.11 15.96 -56.03
CA LYS A 196 -27.60 14.56 -56.21
C LYS A 196 -26.17 14.48 -55.56
N GLY A 197 -25.49 13.33 -55.36
CA GLY A 197 -24.53 12.68 -56.30
C GLY A 197 -23.24 13.51 -56.57
N THR A 198 -21.99 13.03 -56.55
CA THR A 198 -21.40 11.65 -56.58
C THR A 198 -19.94 11.62 -56.02
N GLU A 199 -19.22 10.50 -56.23
CA GLU A 199 -17.89 10.11 -55.72
C GLU A 199 -16.64 10.96 -56.07
N ALA A 200 -15.63 10.73 -55.22
CA ALA A 200 -14.17 10.71 -55.36
C ALA A 200 -13.44 11.03 -56.70
N ALA A 201 -12.26 11.64 -56.54
CA ALA A 201 -11.10 11.57 -57.45
C ALA A 201 -9.79 11.64 -56.63
N VAL A 202 -8.64 11.35 -57.24
CA VAL A 202 -7.31 11.25 -56.58
C VAL A 202 -6.28 12.11 -57.33
N ASP A 203 -5.43 12.82 -56.59
CA ASP A 203 -4.17 13.45 -57.04
C ASP A 203 -3.23 13.50 -55.80
N LEU A 204 -1.96 13.06 -55.73
CA LEU A 204 -0.89 12.77 -56.70
C LEU A 204 -0.02 14.01 -57.05
N LEU A 205 1.31 13.80 -57.08
CA LEU A 205 2.41 14.76 -57.27
C LEU A 205 2.66 15.75 -56.09
N GLY A 206 3.90 16.10 -55.74
CA GLY A 206 5.19 15.50 -56.14
C GLY A 206 6.43 16.27 -55.67
N LEU A 207 7.55 15.54 -55.53
CA LEU A 207 8.97 15.95 -55.65
C LEU A 207 9.54 17.12 -54.82
N GLY A 208 10.68 16.87 -54.17
CA GLY A 208 11.54 17.91 -53.58
C GLY A 208 12.80 17.33 -52.92
N LYS A 209 13.88 17.15 -53.69
CA LYS A 209 15.22 16.78 -53.18
C LYS A 209 16.15 17.99 -53.18
N ALA A 210 16.84 18.20 -52.06
CA ALA A 210 18.20 18.73 -51.98
C ALA A 210 18.82 18.22 -50.67
#